data_AF-A0A951UI99-F1
#
_entry.id   AF-A0A951UI99-F1
#
_cell.length_a   1.000
_cell.length_b   1.000
_cell.length_c   1.000
_cell.angle_alpha   90.00
_cell.angle_beta   90.00
_cell.angle_gamma   90.00
#
_symmetry.space_group_name_H-M   'P 1'
#
loop_
_entity.id
_entity.type
_entity.pdbx_description
1 polymer ?
#
loop_
_entity_poly.entity_id
_entity_poly.type
_entity_poly.pdbx_seq_one_letter_code
_entity_poly.pdbx_strand_id
1 'polypeptide(L)'
;MTSDQFDLPITIHFSEQTVQLLGGRVQFGLKGMELKLKLKNAEISYDSRYQPERIELSTYEHTEKITANYLPVVCQVTTYGSNSDPAWMFELTISSSVLKGSLQIENLGTLQVRSKPCQLRATVEVSLQHLCLTSVEGLYASNISRNKQTIANIAIKKELLRTKLQPYLSRAEVDYE
;
A
#
# COMPACT_ATOMS: atom_id res chain seq x y z
N MET A 1 12.21 -20.51 29.35
CA MET A 1 12.92 -19.58 28.46
C MET A 1 11.91 -18.54 28.03
N THR A 2 12.10 -17.28 28.40
CA THR A 2 11.23 -16.17 27.98
C THR A 2 11.42 -15.96 26.48
N SER A 3 10.36 -16.16 25.72
CA SER A 3 10.34 -15.84 24.28
C SER A 3 10.20 -14.33 24.17
N ASP A 4 11.17 -13.67 23.55
CA ASP A 4 11.12 -12.24 23.29
C ASP A 4 9.91 -11.92 22.39
N GLN A 5 9.24 -10.81 22.67
CA GLN A 5 8.08 -10.34 21.92
C GLN A 5 8.24 -8.88 21.53
N PHE A 6 7.78 -8.55 20.32
CA PHE A 6 7.84 -7.19 19.77
C PHE A 6 6.52 -6.84 19.10
N ASP A 7 5.93 -5.72 19.48
CA ASP A 7 4.82 -5.13 18.73
C ASP A 7 5.36 -4.41 17.50
N LEU A 8 4.59 -4.48 16.41
CA LEU A 8 4.99 -3.92 15.12
C LEU A 8 4.15 -2.69 14.78
N PRO A 9 4.55 -1.47 15.22
CA PRO A 9 3.90 -0.26 14.76
C PRO A 9 4.24 -0.01 13.29
N ILE A 10 3.26 0.46 12.52
CA ILE A 10 3.48 0.89 11.13
C ILE A 10 2.87 2.26 10.85
N THR A 11 3.56 3.01 10.01
CA THR A 11 3.07 4.26 9.42
C THR A 11 3.27 4.20 7.91
N ILE A 12 2.20 4.45 7.15
CA ILE A 12 2.23 4.44 5.69
C ILE A 12 1.67 5.77 5.19
N HIS A 13 2.46 6.45 4.35
CA HIS A 13 2.06 7.71 3.73
C HIS A 13 1.66 7.47 2.27
N PHE A 14 0.43 7.84 1.94
CA PHE A 14 -0.14 7.73 0.61
C PHE A 14 -0.16 9.09 -0.08
N SER A 15 0.33 9.12 -1.32
CA SER A 15 0.33 10.30 -2.18
C SER A 15 0.26 9.88 -3.64
N GLU A 16 -0.11 10.83 -4.50
CA GLU A 16 0.07 10.65 -5.94
C GLU A 16 1.52 10.90 -6.33
N GLN A 17 1.96 10.18 -7.36
CA GLN A 17 3.32 10.22 -7.89
C GLN A 17 3.27 10.62 -9.35
N THR A 18 4.22 11.46 -9.76
CA THR A 18 4.39 11.87 -11.16
C THR A 18 5.67 11.28 -11.71
N VAL A 19 5.58 10.61 -12.85
CA VAL A 19 6.72 9.96 -13.50
C VAL A 19 6.76 10.26 -15.00
N GLN A 20 7.97 10.32 -15.54
CA GLN A 20 8.19 10.34 -16.99
C GLN A 20 8.15 8.90 -17.51
N LEU A 21 7.31 8.63 -18.51
CA LEU A 21 7.11 7.30 -19.07
C LEU A 21 6.74 7.39 -20.55
N LEU A 22 7.38 6.59 -21.41
CA LEU A 22 7.09 6.54 -22.85
C LEU A 22 7.14 7.92 -23.57
N GLY A 23 7.99 8.83 -23.09
CA GLY A 23 8.12 10.18 -23.65
C GLY A 23 7.01 11.16 -23.23
N GLY A 24 6.09 10.75 -22.35
CA GLY A 24 5.08 11.62 -21.74
C GLY A 24 5.16 11.60 -20.22
N ARG A 25 4.24 12.32 -19.59
CA ARG A 25 4.16 12.46 -18.13
C ARG A 25 2.91 11.76 -17.62
N VAL A 26 3.07 10.92 -16.62
CA VAL A 26 1.98 10.14 -16.02
C VAL A 26 1.93 10.44 -14.54
N GLN A 27 0.76 10.88 -14.07
CA GLN A 27 0.44 10.98 -12.65
C GLN A 27 -0.45 9.81 -12.25
N PHE A 28 -0.09 9.15 -11.16
CA PHE A 28 -0.84 8.01 -10.66
C PHE A 28 -0.88 8.00 -9.13
N GLY A 29 -1.89 7.34 -8.59
CA GLY A 29 -1.97 7.02 -7.16
C GLY A 29 -2.40 5.57 -6.94
N LEU A 30 -2.29 5.13 -5.69
CA LEU A 30 -2.66 3.78 -5.30
C LEU A 30 -4.12 3.72 -4.87
N LYS A 31 -4.84 2.70 -5.30
CA LYS A 31 -6.16 2.29 -4.79
C LYS A 31 -6.03 1.20 -3.74
N GLY A 32 -4.89 0.56 -3.66
CA GLY A 32 -4.60 -0.44 -2.66
C GLY A 32 -3.14 -0.84 -2.66
N MET A 33 -2.74 -1.66 -1.71
CA MET A 33 -1.42 -2.27 -1.62
C MET A 33 -1.45 -3.45 -0.67
N GLU A 34 -0.50 -4.35 -0.86
CA GLU A 34 -0.29 -5.50 0.01
C GLU A 34 0.99 -5.27 0.81
N LEU A 35 0.90 -5.35 2.14
CA LEU A 35 2.04 -5.45 3.03
C LEU A 35 2.23 -6.92 3.40
N LYS A 36 3.36 -7.51 3.02
CA LYS A 36 3.73 -8.87 3.39
C LYS A 36 4.88 -8.83 4.36
N LEU A 37 4.83 -9.69 5.36
CA LEU A 37 5.99 -10.02 6.16
C LEU A 37 6.47 -11.43 5.80
N LYS A 38 7.77 -11.62 5.93
CA LYS A 38 8.42 -12.92 5.89
C LYS A 38 9.32 -13.04 7.10
N LEU A 39 9.00 -14.01 7.95
CA LEU A 39 9.61 -14.21 9.25
C LEU A 39 10.44 -15.48 9.24
N LYS A 40 11.66 -15.41 9.78
CA LYS A 40 12.49 -16.59 10.07
C LYS A 40 12.77 -16.64 11.55
N ASN A 41 12.61 -17.83 12.13
CA ASN A 41 12.78 -18.06 13.56
C ASN A 41 11.89 -17.14 14.44
N ALA A 42 10.79 -16.66 13.87
CA ALA A 42 9.81 -15.81 14.52
C ALA A 42 8.45 -16.05 13.86
N GLU A 43 7.38 -15.66 14.56
CA GLU A 43 6.03 -15.79 14.04
C GLU A 43 5.08 -14.74 14.60
N ILE A 44 3.96 -14.50 13.90
CA ILE A 44 2.84 -13.67 14.37
C ILE A 44 1.57 -14.51 14.31
N SER A 45 1.03 -14.85 15.48
CA SER A 45 -0.23 -15.58 15.62
C SER A 45 -1.38 -14.79 14.99
N TYR A 46 -2.29 -15.48 14.31
CA TYR A 46 -3.45 -14.85 13.68
C TYR A 46 -4.25 -13.94 14.63
N ASP A 47 -4.47 -14.37 15.87
CA ASP A 47 -5.24 -13.64 16.88
C ASP A 47 -4.53 -12.37 17.39
N SER A 48 -3.20 -12.27 17.21
CA SER A 48 -2.44 -11.07 17.55
C SER A 48 -2.38 -10.07 16.40
N ARG A 49 -2.83 -10.43 15.20
CA ARG A 49 -2.77 -9.55 14.03
C ARG A 49 -3.81 -8.46 14.15
N TYR A 50 -3.50 -7.32 13.59
CA TYR A 50 -4.44 -6.24 13.39
C TYR A 50 -5.56 -6.66 12.43
N GLN A 51 -6.81 -6.45 12.85
CA GLN A 51 -8.01 -6.94 12.17
C GLN A 51 -9.17 -5.91 12.11
N PRO A 52 -8.98 -4.59 12.03
CA PRO A 52 -10.12 -3.72 11.75
C PRO A 52 -10.62 -3.95 10.32
N GLU A 53 -11.92 -3.78 10.13
CA GLU A 53 -12.51 -3.87 8.80
C GLU A 53 -12.26 -2.58 8.00
N ARG A 54 -12.27 -1.41 8.66
CA ARG A 54 -12.17 -0.10 8.01
C ARG A 54 -11.39 0.89 8.86
N ILE A 55 -10.55 1.69 8.22
CA ILE A 55 -9.69 2.70 8.85
C ILE A 55 -9.76 3.98 8.04
N GLU A 56 -9.95 5.10 8.72
CA GLU A 56 -9.87 6.42 8.12
C GLU A 56 -8.41 6.89 8.06
N LEU A 57 -8.00 7.39 6.89
CA LEU A 57 -6.68 7.98 6.73
C LEU A 57 -6.68 9.41 7.26
N SER A 58 -5.67 9.73 8.08
CA SER A 58 -5.44 11.12 8.48
C SER A 58 -4.92 11.93 7.29
N THR A 59 -5.51 13.08 7.00
CA THR A 59 -5.02 13.97 5.93
C THR A 59 -4.28 15.16 6.50
N TYR A 60 -3.30 15.65 5.74
CA TYR A 60 -2.49 16.80 6.11
C TYR A 60 -3.24 18.14 6.01
N GLU A 61 -4.48 18.15 5.52
CA GLU A 61 -5.28 19.36 5.27
C GLU A 61 -6.10 19.80 6.50
N HIS A 62 -5.49 19.80 7.69
CA HIS A 62 -6.09 20.42 8.87
C HIS A 62 -5.41 21.75 9.21
N THR A 63 -5.57 22.73 8.32
CA THR A 63 -5.58 24.16 8.69
C THR A 63 -6.52 24.90 7.73
N GLU A 64 -7.65 25.34 8.28
CA GLU A 64 -8.46 26.48 7.80
C GLU A 64 -9.19 26.32 6.44
N LYS A 65 -10.23 25.47 6.42
CA LYS A 65 -11.59 25.78 5.93
C LYS A 65 -12.37 24.47 5.88
N ILE A 66 -13.25 24.27 6.86
CA ILE A 66 -14.28 23.24 6.80
C ILE A 66 -15.25 23.64 5.67
N THR A 67 -14.98 23.20 4.45
CA THR A 67 -16.02 23.08 3.44
C THR A 67 -16.85 21.85 3.77
N ALA A 68 -18.16 22.02 3.92
CA ALA A 68 -19.13 21.06 4.45
C ALA A 68 -19.29 19.72 3.69
N ASN A 69 -18.40 19.37 2.75
CA ASN A 69 -18.51 18.21 1.87
C ASN A 69 -17.27 17.29 1.88
N TYR A 70 -16.43 17.32 2.92
CA TYR A 70 -15.28 16.42 2.99
C TYR A 70 -15.74 14.98 3.32
N LEU A 71 -15.52 14.05 2.39
CA LEU A 71 -15.71 12.63 2.65
C LEU A 71 -14.37 12.03 3.08
N PRO A 72 -14.32 11.29 4.21
CA PRO A 72 -13.09 10.67 4.66
C PRO A 72 -12.61 9.62 3.66
N VAL A 73 -11.28 9.56 3.50
CA VAL A 73 -10.64 8.49 2.73
C VAL A 73 -10.55 7.29 3.64
N VAL A 74 -11.43 6.31 3.40
CA VAL A 74 -11.51 5.10 4.21
C VAL A 74 -10.89 3.93 3.45
N CYS A 75 -9.97 3.25 4.13
CA CYS A 75 -9.30 2.05 3.69
C CYS A 75 -9.91 0.83 4.37
N GLN A 76 -10.27 -0.20 3.59
CA GLN A 76 -10.59 -1.53 4.07
C GLN A 76 -9.30 -2.32 4.26
N VAL A 77 -9.20 -3.05 5.38
CA VAL A 77 -8.04 -3.90 5.67
C VAL A 77 -8.49 -5.35 5.70
N THR A 78 -7.80 -6.20 4.94
CA THR A 78 -7.99 -7.64 4.98
C THR A 78 -6.70 -8.32 5.39
N THR A 79 -6.77 -9.19 6.39
CA THR A 79 -5.61 -9.90 6.95
C THR A 79 -5.63 -11.37 6.54
N TYR A 80 -4.49 -11.92 6.10
CA TYR A 80 -4.35 -13.32 5.70
C TYR A 80 -2.88 -13.78 5.80
N GLY A 81 -2.58 -14.96 5.26
CA GLY A 81 -1.24 -15.55 5.30
C GLY A 81 -0.99 -16.41 6.56
N SER A 82 0.17 -17.07 6.59
CA SER A 82 0.56 -17.97 7.68
C SER A 82 1.18 -17.20 8.85
N ASN A 83 1.51 -17.89 9.95
CA ASN A 83 2.19 -17.24 11.07
C ASN A 83 3.63 -16.79 10.73
N SER A 84 4.29 -17.43 9.75
CA SER A 84 5.62 -17.04 9.26
C SER A 84 5.57 -16.04 8.10
N ASP A 85 4.46 -16.00 7.38
CA ASP A 85 4.27 -15.14 6.20
C ASP A 85 2.92 -14.41 6.26
N PRO A 86 2.68 -13.57 7.30
CA PRO A 86 1.42 -12.84 7.43
C PRO A 86 1.38 -11.68 6.43
N ALA A 87 0.17 -11.33 5.97
CA ALA A 87 -0.06 -10.28 5.00
C ALA A 87 -1.32 -9.46 5.32
N TRP A 88 -1.27 -8.19 4.90
CA TRP A 88 -2.37 -7.24 5.00
C TRP A 88 -2.61 -6.58 3.64
N MET A 89 -3.84 -6.67 3.15
CA MET A 89 -4.30 -5.92 1.99
C MET A 89 -5.00 -4.65 2.46
N PHE A 90 -4.51 -3.52 1.99
CA PHE A 90 -5.10 -2.21 2.20
C PHE A 90 -5.79 -1.79 0.91
N GLU A 91 -7.11 -1.63 0.91
CA GLU A 91 -7.88 -1.27 -0.27
C GLU A 91 -8.78 -0.06 -0.02
N LEU A 92 -8.91 0.80 -1.02
CA LEU A 92 -9.72 1.99 -0.94
C LEU A 92 -11.21 1.64 -1.02
N THR A 93 -12.01 2.25 -0.15
CA THR A 93 -13.48 2.18 -0.25
C THR A 93 -14.03 3.29 -1.15
N ILE A 94 -15.25 3.11 -1.68
CA ILE A 94 -15.85 3.84 -2.84
C ILE A 94 -15.84 5.40 -2.73
N SER A 95 -15.50 5.97 -1.57
CA SER A 95 -15.51 7.43 -1.34
C SER A 95 -14.42 8.22 -2.09
N SER A 96 -13.33 7.59 -2.56
CA SER A 96 -12.22 8.27 -3.24
C SER A 96 -11.73 7.52 -4.50
N SER A 97 -10.93 8.19 -5.33
CA SER A 97 -10.27 7.60 -6.51
C SER A 97 -8.91 6.97 -6.19
N VAL A 98 -8.23 7.47 -5.14
CA VAL A 98 -6.92 7.00 -4.66
C VAL A 98 -6.78 7.19 -3.14
N LEU A 99 -5.91 6.39 -2.52
CA LEU A 99 -5.44 6.55 -1.14
C LEU A 99 -4.59 7.82 -1.06
N LYS A 100 -4.90 8.69 -0.09
CA LYS A 100 -4.16 9.92 0.23
C LYS A 100 -4.17 10.13 1.74
N GLY A 101 -3.07 10.63 2.27
CA GLY A 101 -2.91 10.86 3.71
C GLY A 101 -2.05 9.79 4.37
N SER A 102 -2.17 9.66 5.69
CA SER A 102 -1.36 8.77 6.51
C SER A 102 -2.21 7.73 7.22
N LEU A 103 -1.84 6.47 7.06
CA LEU A 103 -2.29 5.36 7.87
C LEU A 103 -1.32 5.16 9.02
N GLN A 104 -1.83 5.12 10.24
CA GLN A 104 -1.07 4.83 11.45
C GLN A 104 -1.72 3.67 12.17
N ILE A 105 -0.96 2.60 12.37
CA ILE A 105 -1.40 1.42 13.10
C ILE A 105 -0.38 1.21 14.21
N GLU A 106 -0.81 1.38 15.45
CA GLU A 106 0.04 1.28 16.63
C GLU A 106 0.59 -0.14 16.82
N ASN A 107 -0.19 -1.15 16.46
CA ASN A 107 0.23 -2.53 16.47
C ASN A 107 -0.39 -3.31 15.31
N LEU A 108 0.44 -3.63 14.31
CA LEU A 108 0.08 -4.49 13.19
C LEU A 108 -0.01 -5.97 13.62
N GLY A 109 0.78 -6.35 14.61
CA GLY A 109 0.76 -7.63 15.27
C GLY A 109 2.00 -7.87 16.13
N THR A 110 1.88 -8.78 17.09
CA THR A 110 2.95 -9.10 18.03
C THR A 110 3.80 -10.26 17.48
N LEU A 111 5.06 -9.97 17.19
CA LEU A 111 6.06 -10.95 16.78
C LEU A 111 6.58 -11.72 18.00
N GLN A 112 6.56 -13.04 17.92
CA GLN A 112 7.15 -13.95 18.91
C GLN A 112 8.43 -14.57 18.37
N VAL A 113 9.54 -14.39 19.08
CA VAL A 113 10.82 -15.00 18.70
C VAL A 113 10.84 -16.48 19.10
N ARG A 114 11.06 -17.35 18.11
CA ARG A 114 11.18 -18.80 18.28
C ARG A 114 12.62 -19.22 18.54
N SER A 115 13.58 -18.61 17.86
CA SER A 115 15.01 -18.81 18.09
C SER A 115 15.83 -17.62 17.57
N LYS A 116 17.05 -17.48 18.05
CA LYS A 116 18.01 -16.46 17.62
C LYS A 116 19.08 -17.07 16.71
N PRO A 117 19.55 -16.37 15.66
CA PRO A 117 19.05 -15.07 15.21
C PRO A 117 17.67 -15.21 14.55
N CYS A 118 16.84 -14.17 14.65
CA CYS A 118 15.56 -14.09 13.91
C CYS A 118 15.59 -12.95 12.89
N GLN A 119 14.86 -13.12 11.80
CA GLN A 119 14.81 -12.17 10.69
C GLN A 119 13.36 -11.83 10.35
N LEU A 120 13.10 -10.54 10.20
CA LEU A 120 11.85 -10.00 9.68
C LEU A 120 12.14 -9.27 8.38
N ARG A 121 11.38 -9.60 7.33
CA ARG A 121 11.39 -8.86 6.07
C ARG A 121 9.99 -8.37 5.77
N ALA A 122 9.83 -7.07 5.54
CA ALA A 122 8.60 -6.46 5.06
C ALA A 122 8.72 -6.10 3.58
N THR A 123 7.72 -6.44 2.77
CA THR A 123 7.59 -5.98 1.39
C THR A 123 6.24 -5.31 1.19
N VAL A 124 6.25 -4.19 0.46
CA VAL A 124 5.03 -3.54 -0.03
C VAL A 124 4.90 -3.85 -1.51
N GLU A 125 3.80 -4.48 -1.89
CA GLU A 125 3.55 -4.94 -3.25
C GLU A 125 2.26 -4.33 -3.81
N VAL A 126 2.28 -4.03 -5.11
CA VAL A 126 1.13 -3.46 -5.82
C VAL A 126 0.90 -4.22 -7.12
N SER A 127 -0.37 -4.37 -7.50
CA SER A 127 -0.79 -5.03 -8.72
C SER A 127 -1.51 -4.04 -9.65
N LEU A 128 -1.91 -4.49 -10.84
CA LEU A 128 -2.50 -3.61 -11.84
C LEU A 128 -3.80 -2.94 -11.37
N GLN A 129 -4.60 -3.67 -10.60
CA GLN A 129 -5.87 -3.18 -10.06
C GLN A 129 -5.66 -2.10 -8.99
N HIS A 130 -4.49 -2.11 -8.33
CA HIS A 130 -4.13 -1.15 -7.30
C HIS A 130 -3.70 0.21 -7.88
N LEU A 131 -3.57 0.36 -9.20
CA LEU A 131 -3.14 1.62 -9.81
C LEU A 131 -4.32 2.43 -10.36
N CYS A 132 -4.34 3.72 -10.05
CA CYS A 132 -5.19 4.71 -10.70
C CYS A 132 -4.34 5.73 -11.43
N LEU A 133 -4.58 5.95 -12.73
CA LEU A 133 -3.99 7.07 -13.45
C LEU A 133 -4.88 8.29 -13.19
N THR A 134 -4.31 9.36 -12.67
CA THR A 134 -5.02 10.59 -12.32
C THR A 134 -4.78 11.69 -13.36
N SER A 135 -3.62 11.69 -14.02
CA SER A 135 -3.32 12.52 -15.20
C SER A 135 -2.38 11.80 -16.16
N VAL A 136 -2.55 12.04 -17.47
CA VAL A 136 -1.66 11.53 -18.52
C VAL A 136 -1.49 12.62 -19.58
N GLU A 137 -0.26 13.04 -19.79
CA GLU A 137 0.11 14.11 -20.72
C GLU A 137 1.11 13.60 -21.76
N GLY A 138 0.89 14.00 -23.03
CA GLY A 138 1.82 13.69 -24.13
C GLY A 138 1.78 12.26 -24.67
N LEU A 139 0.91 11.38 -24.15
CA LEU A 139 0.81 9.98 -24.59
C LEU A 139 -0.41 9.67 -25.48
N TYR A 140 -1.35 10.60 -25.57
CA TYR A 140 -2.58 10.45 -26.36
C TYR A 140 -2.57 11.33 -27.59
N ALA A 141 -3.09 10.78 -28.70
CA ALA A 141 -3.56 11.62 -29.80
C ALA A 141 -4.73 12.48 -29.32
N SER A 142 -4.82 13.73 -29.77
CA SER A 142 -5.83 14.70 -29.32
C SER A 142 -7.28 14.25 -29.54
N ASN A 143 -7.52 13.32 -30.47
CA ASN A 143 -8.83 12.79 -30.84
C ASN A 143 -9.05 11.31 -30.49
N ILE A 144 -8.26 10.76 -29.57
CA ILE A 144 -8.38 9.35 -29.17
C ILE A 144 -9.76 9.06 -28.56
N SER A 145 -10.39 7.95 -28.95
CA SER A 145 -11.66 7.53 -28.36
C SER A 145 -11.49 7.00 -26.93
N ARG A 146 -12.55 7.06 -26.10
CA ARG A 146 -12.52 6.54 -24.72
C ARG A 146 -12.06 5.08 -24.63
N ASN A 147 -12.51 4.22 -25.53
CA ASN A 147 -12.11 2.80 -25.53
C ASN A 147 -10.60 2.64 -25.79
N LYS A 148 -10.06 3.42 -26.74
CA LYS A 148 -8.62 3.42 -27.03
C LYS A 148 -7.82 3.99 -25.84
N GLN A 149 -8.34 5.02 -25.16
CA GLN A 149 -7.72 5.53 -23.92
C GLN A 149 -7.72 4.48 -22.81
N THR A 150 -8.79 3.71 -22.61
CA THR A 150 -8.82 2.63 -21.61
C THR A 150 -7.75 1.58 -21.89
N ILE A 151 -7.62 1.15 -23.16
CA ILE A 151 -6.57 0.20 -23.56
C ILE A 151 -5.18 0.79 -23.32
N ALA A 152 -4.95 2.05 -23.69
CA ALA A 152 -3.68 2.74 -23.47
C ALA A 152 -3.37 2.90 -21.97
N ASN A 153 -4.35 3.28 -21.15
CA ASN A 153 -4.24 3.35 -19.69
C ASN A 153 -3.80 2.00 -19.10
N ILE A 154 -4.34 0.88 -19.59
CA ILE A 154 -3.93 -0.46 -19.16
C ILE A 154 -2.47 -0.71 -19.52
N ALA A 155 -2.04 -0.36 -20.74
CA ALA A 155 -0.66 -0.51 -21.17
C ALA A 155 0.30 0.35 -20.34
N ILE A 156 -0.05 1.60 -20.04
CA ILE A 156 0.71 2.50 -19.18
C ILE A 156 0.87 1.91 -17.78
N LYS A 157 -0.22 1.43 -17.16
CA LYS A 157 -0.17 0.80 -15.84
C LYS A 157 0.71 -0.45 -15.82
N LYS A 158 0.66 -1.27 -16.87
CA LYS A 158 1.55 -2.45 -17.00
C LYS A 158 3.02 -2.03 -17.06
N GLU A 159 3.32 -0.99 -17.81
CA GLU A 159 4.68 -0.48 -17.91
C GLU A 159 5.17 0.15 -16.60
N LEU A 160 4.31 0.89 -15.89
CA LEU A 160 4.61 1.39 -14.54
C LEU A 160 4.96 0.26 -13.57
N LEU A 161 4.14 -0.80 -13.54
CA LEU A 161 4.43 -1.97 -12.71
C LEU A 161 5.79 -2.55 -13.04
N ARG A 162 6.01 -2.86 -14.32
CA ARG A 162 7.22 -3.53 -14.80
C ARG A 162 8.49 -2.73 -14.52
N THR A 163 8.44 -1.41 -14.63
CA THR A 163 9.64 -0.57 -14.62
C THR A 163 9.89 0.16 -13.31
N LYS A 164 8.85 0.37 -12.48
CA LYS A 164 8.95 1.22 -11.27
C LYS A 164 8.44 0.58 -9.99
N LEU A 165 7.54 -0.40 -10.06
CA LEU A 165 6.79 -0.87 -8.88
C LEU A 165 6.98 -2.37 -8.59
N GLN A 166 7.66 -3.09 -9.48
CA GLN A 166 8.04 -4.49 -9.30
C GLN A 166 9.54 -4.64 -9.04
N PRO A 167 9.96 -5.67 -8.27
CA PRO A 167 9.11 -6.72 -7.67
C PRO A 167 8.30 -6.25 -6.45
N TYR A 168 8.69 -5.16 -5.83
CA TYR A 168 8.00 -4.51 -4.72
C TYR A 168 8.16 -3.00 -4.83
N LEU A 169 7.19 -2.26 -4.31
CA LEU A 169 7.25 -0.80 -4.17
C LEU A 169 8.25 -0.40 -3.08
N SER A 170 8.30 -1.16 -1.98
CA SER A 170 9.20 -0.91 -0.87
C SER A 170 9.58 -2.22 -0.19
N ARG A 171 10.75 -2.24 0.45
CA ARG A 171 11.24 -3.37 1.25
C ARG A 171 12.03 -2.87 2.44
N ALA A 172 11.79 -3.49 3.60
CA ALA A 172 12.59 -3.32 4.81
C ALA A 172 12.98 -4.69 5.37
N GLU A 173 14.11 -4.78 6.07
CA GLU A 173 14.58 -6.00 6.71
C GLU A 173 15.25 -5.67 8.04
N VAL A 174 15.00 -6.51 9.03
CA VAL A 174 15.52 -6.39 10.39
C VAL A 174 16.02 -7.76 10.82
N ASP A 175 17.27 -7.81 11.26
CA ASP A 175 17.87 -8.98 11.88
C ASP A 175 18.01 -8.71 13.39
N TYR A 176 17.65 -9.69 14.21
CA TYR A 176 17.71 -9.63 15.66
C TYR A 176 18.50 -10.83 16.20
N GLU A 177 19.59 -10.52 16.91
CA GLU A 177 20.55 -11.48 17.45
C GLU A 177 20.22 -11.94 18.88
#